data_AF-A0A917KNU1-F1
#
_entry.id   AF-A0A917KNU1-F1
#
_cell.length_a   1.000
_cell.length_b   1.000
_cell.length_c   1.000
_cell.angle_alpha   90.00
_cell.angle_beta   90.00
_cell.angle_gamma   90.00
#
_symmetry.space_group_name_H-M   'P 1'
#
loop_
_entity.id
_entity.type
_entity.pdbx_description
1 polymer ?
#
loop_
_entity_poly.entity_id
_entity_poly.type
_entity_poly.pdbx_seq_one_letter_code
_entity_poly.pdbx_strand_id
1 'polypeptide(L)' 'MIYHGIFRGICIDNLDPQARGRVLVRVPAVFGGDDASWAMPCRALGMPGAAPPSVGEAVWVMFEGGDPSHPVIMGTYPQ' A
#
# COMPACT_ATOMS: atom_id res chain seq x y z
N MET A 1 -16.94 -7.37 3.89
CA MET A 1 -16.15 -7.77 5.08
C MET A 1 -15.27 -6.59 5.45
N ILE A 2 -15.01 -6.37 6.74
CA ILE A 2 -14.19 -5.26 7.24
C ILE A 2 -12.83 -5.86 7.65
N TYR A 3 -11.73 -5.27 7.17
CA TYR A 3 -10.37 -5.77 7.40
C TYR A 3 -9.63 -4.91 8.43
N HIS A 4 -9.63 -5.35 9.68
CA HIS A 4 -8.88 -4.70 10.75
C HIS A 4 -7.51 -5.34 10.92
N GLY A 5 -6.47 -4.51 11.05
CA GLY A 5 -5.10 -4.96 11.28
C GLY A 5 -4.13 -4.55 10.18
N ILE A 6 -2.92 -5.08 10.27
CA ILE A 6 -1.82 -4.83 9.35
C ILE A 6 -1.63 -6.08 8.48
N PHE A 7 -1.64 -5.89 7.17
CA PHE A 7 -1.54 -6.94 6.17
C PHE A 7 -0.22 -6.84 5.40
N ARG A 8 0.29 -8.00 4.96
CA ARG A 8 1.46 -8.07 4.09
C ARG A 8 1.04 -7.83 2.65
N GLY A 9 1.69 -6.88 2.00
CA GLY A 9 1.57 -6.63 0.58
C GLY A 9 2.93 -6.57 -0.11
N ILE A 10 2.87 -6.45 -1.43
CA ILE A 10 4.02 -6.26 -2.30
C ILE A 10 3.73 -5.04 -3.18
N CYS A 11 4.69 -4.13 -3.29
CA CYS A 11 4.67 -3.05 -4.28
C CYS A 11 4.79 -3.66 -5.68
N ILE A 12 3.81 -3.42 -6.54
CA ILE A 12 3.84 -3.93 -7.92
C ILE A 12 4.00 -2.80 -8.96
N ASP A 13 3.67 -1.57 -8.59
CA ASP A 13 3.94 -0.36 -9.39
C ASP A 13 4.02 0.86 -8.46
N ASN A 14 4.86 1.82 -8.79
CA ASN A 14 5.02 3.08 -8.06
C ASN A 14 4.88 4.33 -8.96
N LEU A 15 4.50 4.15 -10.23
CA LEU A 15 4.22 5.21 -11.18
C LEU A 15 2.74 5.61 -11.15
N ASP A 16 2.33 6.35 -10.12
CA ASP A 16 0.94 6.77 -9.95
C ASP A 16 0.44 7.64 -11.13
N PRO A 17 -0.52 7.15 -11.94
CA PRO A 17 -1.02 7.89 -13.10
C PRO A 17 -1.76 9.19 -12.73
N GLN A 18 -2.19 9.33 -11.47
CA GLN A 18 -2.84 10.54 -10.96
C GLN A 18 -1.85 11.51 -10.29
N ALA A 19 -0.55 11.19 -10.25
CA ALA A 19 0.48 11.98 -9.60
C ALA A 19 0.16 12.36 -8.13
N ARG A 20 -0.56 11.49 -7.41
CA ARG A 20 -0.89 11.67 -5.98
C ARG A 20 0.13 11.00 -5.06
N GLY A 21 1.14 10.34 -5.63
CA GLY A 21 2.17 9.61 -4.89
C GLY A 21 1.66 8.30 -4.28
N ARG A 22 0.64 7.68 -4.89
CA ARG A 22 0.16 6.34 -4.54
C ARG A 22 1.12 5.25 -5.04
N VAL A 23 0.94 4.07 -4.50
CA VAL A 23 1.70 2.87 -4.89
C VAL A 23 0.70 1.75 -5.11
N LEU A 24 0.80 1.05 -6.23
CA LEU A 24 -0.03 -0.09 -6.53
C LEU A 24 0.47 -1.28 -5.72
N VAL A 25 -0.40 -1.83 -4.87
CA VAL A 25 -0.05 -2.93 -3.97
C VAL A 25 -0.95 -4.12 -4.18
N ARG A 26 -0.34 -5.30 -4.19
CA ARG A 26 -1.05 -6.58 -4.11
C ARG A 26 -1.06 -7.04 -2.65
N VAL A 27 -2.24 -7.39 -2.13
CA VAL A 27 -2.45 -7.88 -0.76
C VAL A 27 -3.26 -9.18 -0.83
N PRO A 28 -2.60 -10.35 -1.00
CA PRO A 28 -3.31 -11.60 -1.31
C PRO A 28 -4.34 -12.01 -0.25
N ALA A 29 -4.10 -11.69 1.02
CA ALA A 29 -5.00 -12.00 2.12
C ALA A 29 -6.30 -11.17 2.12
N VAL A 30 -6.38 -10.11 1.30
CA VAL A 30 -7.51 -9.17 1.28
C VAL A 30 -8.17 -9.10 -0.10
N PHE A 31 -7.37 -8.97 -1.16
CA PHE A 31 -7.89 -8.88 -2.52
C PHE A 31 -8.12 -10.25 -3.17
N GLY A 32 -7.36 -11.26 -2.75
CA GLY A 32 -7.37 -12.59 -3.38
C GLY A 32 -6.56 -12.61 -4.68
N GLY A 33 -5.87 -13.73 -4.94
CA GLY A 33 -5.13 -13.95 -6.19
C GLY A 33 -4.10 -12.86 -6.50
N ASP A 34 -4.20 -12.32 -7.72
CA ASP A 34 -3.27 -11.32 -8.29
C ASP A 34 -3.84 -9.89 -8.29
N ASP A 35 -4.98 -9.67 -7.64
CA ASP A 35 -5.63 -8.36 -7.60
C ASP A 35 -4.81 -7.34 -6.79
N ALA A 36 -4.86 -6.08 -7.23
CA ALA A 36 -4.10 -4.99 -6.65
C ALA A 36 -4.90 -3.69 -6.63
N SER A 37 -4.52 -2.79 -5.72
CA SER A 37 -5.16 -1.49 -5.56
C SER A 37 -4.15 -0.41 -5.24
N TRP A 38 -4.45 0.83 -5.65
CA TRP A 38 -3.60 1.99 -5.42
C TRP A 38 -3.74 2.43 -3.97
N ALA A 39 -2.68 2.23 -3.18
CA ALA A 39 -2.63 2.61 -1.78
C ALA A 39 -1.99 3.97 -1.57
N MET A 40 -2.55 4.74 -0.64
CA MET A 40 -1.92 5.98 -0.19
C MET A 40 -0.80 5.67 0.80
N PRO A 41 0.38 6.31 0.72
CA PRO A 41 1.38 6.16 1.75
C PRO A 41 0.97 6.93 3.01
N CYS A 42 1.08 6.28 4.16
CA CYS A 42 1.11 6.93 5.47
C CYS A 42 2.46 7.66 5.59
N ARG A 43 2.49 8.93 5.16
CA ARG A 43 3.70 9.74 5.24
C ARG A 43 3.89 10.26 6.66
N ALA A 44 5.13 10.25 7.13
CA ALA A 44 5.49 10.99 8.33
C ALA A 44 5.14 12.47 8.13
N LEU A 45 4.39 13.03 9.09
CA LEU A 45 4.03 14.45 9.10
C LEU A 45 5.32 15.30 9.01
N GLY A 46 5.40 16.19 8.03
CA GLY A 46 6.56 17.07 7.85
C GLY A 46 7.73 16.49 7.04
N MET A 47 7.60 15.30 6.43
CA MET A 47 8.58 14.77 5.48
C MET A 47 8.04 14.73 4.04
N PRO A 48 8.09 15.85 3.31
CA PRO A 48 7.92 15.82 1.86
C PRO A 48 9.02 14.98 1.22
N GLY A 49 8.67 14.14 0.26
CA GLY A 49 9.67 13.51 -0.62
C GLY A 49 10.25 12.16 -0.17
N ALA A 50 9.66 11.46 0.79
CA ALA A 50 9.97 10.04 0.95
C ALA A 50 9.69 9.31 -0.38
N ALA A 51 10.72 8.64 -0.90
CA ALA A 51 10.64 7.87 -2.14
C ALA A 51 9.62 6.73 -1.97
N PRO A 52 8.82 6.42 -3.00
CA PRO A 52 7.95 5.25 -2.94
C PRO A 52 8.79 3.97 -2.84
N PRO A 53 8.25 2.89 -2.25
CA PRO A 53 8.87 1.57 -2.29
C PRO A 53 9.21 1.14 -3.72
N SER A 54 10.27 0.37 -3.88
CA SER A 54 10.64 -0.19 -5.18
C SER A 54 9.64 -1.28 -5.58
N VAL A 55 9.44 -1.48 -6.88
CA VAL A 55 8.66 -2.63 -7.37
C VAL A 55 9.30 -3.93 -6.87
N GLY A 56 8.49 -4.83 -6.30
CA GLY A 56 8.92 -6.06 -5.65
C GLY A 56 9.15 -5.94 -4.14
N GLU A 57 9.20 -4.73 -3.60
CA GLU A 57 9.46 -4.52 -2.17
C GLU A 57 8.24 -4.89 -1.32
N ALA A 58 8.52 -5.48 -0.15
CA ALA A 58 7.52 -5.86 0.83
C ALA A 58 7.02 -4.65 1.62
N VAL A 59 5.69 -4.53 1.75
CA VAL A 59 5.01 -3.41 2.41
C VAL A 59 3.98 -3.86 3.43
N TRP A 60 3.87 -3.10 4.52
CA TRP A 60 2.78 -3.21 5.48
C TRP A 60 1.61 -2.35 5.02
N VAL A 61 0.41 -2.94 4.96
CA VAL A 61 -0.80 -2.29 4.45
C VAL A 61 -1.91 -2.32 5.50
N MET A 62 -2.60 -1.21 5.66
CA MET A 62 -3.85 -1.07 6.40
C MET A 62 -4.95 -0.55 5.47
N PHE A 63 -6.18 -0.41 5.98
CA PHE A 63 -7.34 0.01 5.22
C PHE A 63 -8.13 1.05 6.01
N GLU A 64 -8.49 2.19 5.38
CA GLU A 64 -9.26 3.24 6.05
C GLU A 64 -10.61 2.69 6.48
N GLY A 65 -10.92 2.75 7.78
CA GLY A 65 -12.13 2.12 8.34
C GLY A 65 -12.23 0.60 8.13
N GLY A 66 -11.14 -0.06 7.73
CA GLY A 66 -11.14 -1.45 7.32
C GLY A 66 -11.74 -1.72 5.93
N ASP A 67 -11.95 -0.69 5.12
CA ASP A 67 -12.48 -0.79 3.76
C ASP A 67 -11.37 -1.14 2.74
N PRO A 68 -11.43 -2.33 2.08
CA PRO A 68 -10.43 -2.74 1.10
C PRO A 68 -10.33 -1.80 -0.11
N SER A 69 -11.34 -0.97 -0.37
CA SER A 69 -11.29 0.06 -1.43
C SER A 69 -10.38 1.25 -1.08
N HIS A 70 -9.95 1.38 0.18
CA HIS A 70 -9.15 2.49 0.67
C HIS A 70 -7.85 2.01 1.37
N PRO A 71 -6.91 1.38 0.64
CA PRO A 71 -5.67 0.88 1.23
C PRO A 71 -4.66 1.99 1.55
N VAL A 72 -3.89 1.79 2.61
CA VAL A 72 -2.85 2.69 3.12
C VAL A 72 -1.57 1.92 3.40
N ILE A 73 -0.43 2.33 2.84
CA ILE A 73 0.88 1.75 3.15
C ILE A 73 1.42 2.39 4.42
N MET A 74 1.78 1.57 5.39
CA MET A 74 2.36 2.02 6.66
C MET A 74 3.88 2.06 6.65
N GLY A 75 4.52 1.30 5.77
CA GLY A 75 5.98 1.22 5.63
C GLY A 75 6.43 -0.03 4.87
N THR A 76 7.74 -0.20 4.72
CA THR A 76 8.37 -1.39 4.14
C THR A 76 8.99 -2.28 5.22
N TYR A 77 9.24 -3.54 4.89
CA TYR A 77 9.96 -4.48 5.78
C TYR A 77 10.91 -5.39 4.99
N PRO A 78 12.00 -5.87 5.63
CA PRO A 78 12.89 -6.83 4.98
C PRO A 78 12.13 -8.11 4.64
N GLN A 79 12.31 -8.60 3.41
CA GLN A 79 11.82 -9.92 3.02
C GLN A 79 12.66 -11.03 3.64
#